data_AF-A0A9E5YBR7-F1
#
_entry.id   AF-A0A9E5YBR7-F1
#
_cell.length_a   1.000
_cell.length_b   1.000
_cell.length_c   1.000
_cell.angle_alpha   90.00
_cell.angle_beta   90.00
_cell.angle_gamma   90.00
#
_symmetry.space_group_name_H-M   'P 1'
#
loop_
_entity.id
_entity.type
_entity.pdbx_description
1 polymer ?
#
loop_
_entity_poly.entity_id
_entity_poly.type
_entity_poly.pdbx_seq_one_letter_code
_entity_poly.pdbx_strand_id
1 'polypeptide(L)'
;EEKIKLYEYLKNEIQPEINKKHSKTNIKVDSYILSVTDYSSIKRNKLKEEYEKDHVLFLDDKEDCIEKLFQKISEEKINGIRSQHSI
;
A
#
# COMPACT_ATOMS: atom_id res chain seq x y z
N GLU A 1 -4.35 13.72 6.03
CA GLU A 1 -3.31 13.19 6.96
C GLU A 1 -3.81 12.00 7.75
N GLU A 2 -5.04 12.03 8.28
CA GLU A 2 -5.67 10.90 8.98
C GLU A 2 -5.63 9.57 8.20
N LYS A 3 -5.93 9.59 6.88
CA LYS A 3 -5.88 8.39 6.04
C LYS A 3 -4.47 7.77 5.92
N ILE A 4 -3.42 8.59 5.90
CA ILE A 4 -2.03 8.12 5.82
C ILE A 4 -1.61 7.52 7.18
N LYS A 5 -2.03 8.15 8.29
CA LYS A 5 -1.81 7.59 9.64
C LYS A 5 -2.49 6.24 9.84
N LEU A 6 -3.65 6.02 9.20
CA LEU A 6 -4.31 4.72 9.23
C LEU A 6 -3.46 3.62 8.57
N TYR A 7 -2.84 3.91 7.42
CA TYR A 7 -1.90 2.97 6.78
C TYR A 7 -0.74 2.61 7.72
N GLU A 8 -0.12 3.62 8.34
CA GLU A 8 0.98 3.41 9.30
C GLU A 8 0.53 2.57 10.50
N TYR A 9 -0.65 2.84 11.05
CA TYR A 9 -1.22 2.07 12.15
C TYR A 9 -1.47 0.59 11.79
N LEU A 10 -2.05 0.34 10.61
CA LEU A 10 -2.29 -1.03 10.14
C LEU A 10 -0.99 -1.82 9.98
N LYS A 11 0.06 -1.17 9.45
CA LYS A 11 1.36 -1.80 9.19
C LYS A 11 2.19 -2.00 10.45
N ASN A 12 2.23 -1.01 11.33
CA ASN A 12 3.16 -0.98 12.46
C ASN A 12 2.57 -1.55 13.75
N GLU A 13 1.24 -1.50 13.93
CA GLU A 13 0.58 -1.97 15.14
C GLU A 13 -0.20 -3.27 14.87
N ILE A 14 -1.14 -3.23 13.90
CA ILE A 14 -2.09 -4.33 13.69
C ILE A 14 -1.43 -5.57 13.06
N GLN A 15 -0.63 -5.41 12.01
CA GLN A 15 0.03 -6.55 11.37
C GLN A 15 0.93 -7.34 12.36
N PRO A 16 1.78 -6.70 13.18
CA PRO A 16 2.54 -7.42 14.20
C PRO A 16 1.66 -8.14 15.21
N GLU A 17 0.55 -7.55 15.67
CA GLU A 17 -0.39 -8.22 16.58
C GLU A 17 -1.02 -9.47 15.95
N ILE A 18 -1.47 -9.36 14.70
CA ILE A 18 -2.01 -10.49 13.95
C ILE A 18 -0.96 -11.60 13.80
N ASN A 19 0.28 -11.23 13.45
CA ASN A 19 1.36 -12.21 13.29
C ASN A 19 1.82 -12.82 14.61
N LYS A 20 1.72 -12.12 15.75
CA LYS A 20 1.92 -12.73 17.07
C LYS A 20 0.87 -13.80 17.34
N LYS A 21 -0.40 -13.53 17.00
CA LYS A 21 -1.52 -14.46 17.22
C LYS A 21 -1.56 -15.62 16.22
N HIS A 22 -1.08 -15.39 14.99
CA HIS A 22 -1.07 -16.33 13.88
C HIS A 22 0.34 -16.52 13.32
N SER A 23 1.28 -16.92 14.19
CA SER A 23 2.71 -17.00 13.90
C SER A 23 3.11 -17.93 12.74
N LYS A 24 2.24 -18.86 12.35
CA LYS A 24 2.48 -19.79 11.24
C LYS A 24 2.06 -19.26 9.87
N THR A 25 1.30 -18.16 9.81
CA THR A 25 0.62 -17.72 8.58
C THR A 25 1.30 -16.52 7.92
N ASN A 26 2.21 -15.83 8.62
CA ASN A 26 2.91 -14.61 8.16
C ASN A 26 2.02 -13.69 7.32
N ILE A 27 1.00 -13.13 7.97
CA ILE A 27 0.01 -12.26 7.36
C ILE A 27 0.64 -10.90 7.06
N LYS A 28 0.44 -10.43 5.84
CA LYS A 28 0.82 -9.10 5.39
C LYS A 28 -0.46 -8.26 5.24
N VAL A 29 -0.53 -7.16 5.98
CA VAL A 29 -1.63 -6.21 5.89
C VAL A 29 -1.16 -5.06 5.02
N ASP A 30 -1.90 -4.81 3.95
CA ASP A 30 -1.63 -3.71 3.05
C ASP A 30 -2.88 -2.87 2.86
N SER A 31 -2.72 -1.59 2.58
CA SER A 31 -3.83 -0.69 2.31
C SER A 31 -3.42 0.39 1.32
N TYR A 32 -4.38 0.80 0.48
CA TYR A 32 -4.19 1.80 -0.56
C TYR A 32 -5.27 2.87 -0.45
N ILE A 33 -4.87 4.12 -0.63
CA ILE A 33 -5.79 5.26 -0.67
C ILE A 33 -6.08 5.57 -2.12
N LEU A 34 -7.33 5.35 -2.54
CA LEU A 34 -7.81 5.78 -3.85
C LEU A 34 -8.37 7.21 -3.73
N SER A 35 -7.64 8.18 -4.27
CA SER A 35 -8.02 9.59 -4.24
C SER A 35 -8.94 9.92 -5.40
N VAL A 36 -10.15 10.39 -5.06
CA VAL A 36 -11.07 11.04 -6.02
C VAL A 36 -10.66 12.49 -6.32
N THR A 37 -9.79 13.08 -5.50
CA THR A 37 -9.27 14.43 -5.73
C THR A 37 -8.15 14.36 -6.75
N ASP A 38 -8.30 15.09 -7.85
CA ASP A 38 -7.28 15.22 -8.89
C ASP A 38 -5.95 15.67 -8.31
N TYR A 39 -4.86 15.10 -8.82
CA TYR A 39 -3.51 15.47 -8.37
C TYR A 39 -3.23 16.97 -8.58
N SER A 40 -3.69 17.54 -9.69
CA SER A 40 -3.58 18.97 -10.02
C SER A 40 -4.25 19.89 -8.99
N SER A 41 -5.22 19.38 -8.23
CA SER A 41 -5.95 20.13 -7.20
C SER A 41 -5.27 20.09 -5.83
N ILE A 42 -4.25 19.26 -5.66
CA ILE A 42 -3.51 19.16 -4.40
C ILE A 42 -2.44 20.26 -4.34
N LYS A 43 -2.60 21.17 -3.38
CA LYS A 43 -1.63 22.24 -3.10
C LYS A 43 -0.46 21.76 -2.23
N ARG A 44 0.26 20.72 -2.66
CA ARG A 44 1.46 20.21 -1.98
C ARG A 44 2.60 20.06 -2.98
N ASN A 45 3.82 20.38 -2.57
CA ASN A 45 5.03 20.13 -3.36
C ASN A 45 5.47 18.66 -3.22
N LYS A 46 4.59 17.73 -3.59
CA LYS A 46 4.92 16.30 -3.69
C LYS A 46 4.59 15.84 -5.10
N LEU A 47 5.52 15.11 -5.71
CA LEU A 47 5.30 14.47 -7.01
C LEU A 47 4.30 13.31 -6.88
N LYS A 48 3.64 12.94 -7.98
CA LYS A 48 2.65 11.85 -8.00
C LYS A 48 3.29 10.53 -7.55
N GLU A 49 4.54 10.29 -7.95
CA GLU A 49 5.33 9.12 -7.58
C GLU A 49 5.64 9.07 -6.07
N GLU A 50 5.72 10.21 -5.38
CA GLU A 50 5.88 10.25 -3.92
C GLU A 50 4.60 9.85 -3.20
N TYR A 51 3.45 10.23 -3.74
CA TYR A 51 2.16 9.74 -3.27
C TYR A 51 1.99 8.23 -3.50
N GLU A 52 2.46 7.71 -4.62
CA GLU A 52 2.41 6.27 -4.90
C GLU A 52 3.28 5.45 -3.93
N LYS A 53 4.39 6.02 -3.42
CA LYS A 53 5.20 5.42 -2.34
C LYS A 53 4.47 5.42 -1.00
N ASP A 54 3.61 6.41 -0.76
CA ASP A 54 2.73 6.51 0.40
C ASP A 54 1.42 5.71 0.21
N HIS A 55 1.37 4.80 -0.77
CA HIS A 55 0.21 3.97 -1.12
C HIS A 55 -1.04 4.78 -1.54
N VAL A 56 -0.85 6.01 -2.04
CA VAL A 56 -1.92 6.85 -2.58
C VAL A 56 -1.92 6.75 -4.10
N LEU A 57 -3.05 6.33 -4.66
CA LEU A 57 -3.30 6.29 -6.10
C LEU A 57 -4.42 7.27 -6.44
N PHE A 58 -4.33 7.92 -7.60
CA PHE A 58 -5.31 8.90 -8.04
C PHE A 58 -6.26 8.30 -9.07
N LEU A 59 -7.55 8.53 -8.92
CA LEU A 59 -8.57 8.00 -9.84
C LEU A 59 -8.62 8.78 -11.16
N ASP A 60 -8.01 9.96 -11.23
CA ASP A 60 -7.86 10.75 -12.45
C ASP A 60 -7.01 10.02 -13.53
N ASP A 61 -6.17 9.08 -13.10
CA ASP A 61 -5.40 8.16 -13.97
C ASP A 61 -6.27 7.06 -14.61
N LYS A 62 -7.58 7.00 -14.32
CA LYS A 62 -8.54 6.04 -14.90
C LYS A 62 -8.04 4.58 -14.88
N GLU A 63 -7.92 3.95 -16.06
CA GLU A 63 -7.54 2.54 -16.22
C GLU A 63 -6.17 2.23 -15.58
N ASP A 64 -5.22 3.17 -15.67
CA ASP A 64 -3.88 3.02 -15.08
C ASP A 64 -3.93 2.89 -13.55
N CYS A 65 -4.91 3.50 -12.88
CA CYS A 65 -5.01 3.46 -11.42
C CYS A 65 -5.30 2.04 -10.91
N ILE A 66 -6.25 1.36 -11.55
CA ILE A 66 -6.65 -0.01 -11.20
C ILE A 66 -5.53 -0.98 -11.57
N GLU A 67 -4.91 -0.83 -12.74
CA GLU A 67 -3.77 -1.66 -13.14
C GLU A 67 -2.59 -1.52 -12.16
N LYS A 68 -2.21 -0.28 -11.79
CA LYS A 68 -1.18 0.00 -10.78
C LYS A 68 -1.50 -0.64 -9.43
N LEU A 69 -2.76 -0.58 -8.99
CA LEU A 69 -3.18 -1.23 -7.74
C LEU A 69 -2.94 -2.74 -7.79
N PHE A 70 -3.39 -3.41 -8.84
CA PHE A 70 -3.20 -4.86 -8.98
C PHE A 70 -1.73 -5.25 -9.18
N GLN A 71 -0.94 -4.44 -9.88
CA GLN A 71 0.50 -4.65 -10.00
C GLN A 71 1.17 -4.60 -8.63
N LYS A 72 0.91 -3.57 -7.81
CA LYS A 72 1.47 -3.46 -6.46
C LYS A 72 1.08 -4.64 -5.58
N ILE A 73 -0.20 -5.05 -5.60
CA ILE A 73 -0.67 -6.24 -4.87
C ILE A 73 0.05 -7.52 -5.35
N SER A 74 0.35 -7.62 -6.64
CA SER A 74 0.98 -8.81 -7.24
C SER A 74 2.50 -8.86 -7.01
N GLU A 75 3.20 -7.72 -7.09
CA GLU A 75 4.63 -7.61 -6.78
C GLU A 75 4.92 -7.96 -5.32
N GLU A 76 4.03 -7.57 -4.41
CA GLU A 76 4.12 -7.89 -2.99
C GLU A 76 4.00 -9.41 -2.73
N LYS A 77 3.25 -10.15 -3.57
CA LYS A 77 3.22 -11.63 -3.54
C LYS A 77 4.54 -12.25 -3.99
N ILE A 78 5.17 -11.72 -5.04
CA ILE A 78 6.43 -12.26 -5.58
C ILE A 78 7.57 -12.08 -4.56
N ASN A 79 7.62 -10.94 -3.89
CA ASN A 79 8.60 -10.67 -2.84
C ASN A 79 8.41 -11.54 -1.59
N GLY A 80 7.15 -11.89 -1.25
CA GLY A 80 6.85 -12.84 -0.17
C GLY A 80 7.34 -14.26 -0.44
N ILE A 81 7.30 -14.73 -1.69
CA ILE A 81 7.75 -16.07 -2.09
C ILE A 81 9.28 -16.20 -2.01
N ARG A 82 10.01 -15.16 -2.44
CA ARG A 82 11.48 -15.15 -2.40
C ARG A 82 12.04 -15.22 -0.98
N SER A 83 11.36 -14.64 0.01
CA SER A 83 11.79 -14.71 1.41
C SER A 83 11.60 -16.09 2.06
N GLN A 84 10.85 -17.01 1.45
CA GLN A 84 10.62 -18.36 2.01
C GLN A 84 11.57 -19.44 1.44
N HIS A 85 12.38 -19.13 0.43
CA HIS A 85 13.27 -20.10 -0.24
C HIS A 85 14.77 -19.89 0.05
N SER A 86 15.13 -18.97 0.95
CA SER A 86 16.49 -18.89 1.49
C SER A 86 16.60 -19.73 2.76
N ILE A 87 16.77 -21.04 2.60
CA ILE A 87 17.23 -21.98 3.65
C ILE A 87 18.47 -22.69 3.11
#